data_AF-A0A1Y5P910-F1
#
_entry.id   AF-A0A1Y5P910-F1
#
_cell.length_a   1.000
_cell.length_b   1.000
_cell.length_c   1.000
_cell.angle_alpha   90.00
_cell.angle_beta   90.00
_cell.angle_gamma   90.00
#
_symmetry.space_group_name_H-M   'P 1'
#
loop_
_entity.id
_entity.type
_entity.pdbx_description
1 polymer ?
#
loop_
_entity_poly.entity_id
_entity_poly.type
_entity_poly.pdbx_seq_one_letter_code
_entity_poly.pdbx_strand_id
1 'polypeptide(L)'
;MWLRLGVAAAAAALAAGCSSGDSTVAKTPQPTSSAITTTEAPPPPPPPSTTTPPPPDPCAVNLAAPTIAQTVSELPRDPRSGQAWNPEPVAGNYNECAQLSAIIIKANTNADNPNTRAVMFHLGKYIPTGVPDTYGFTGVDTTQSTGDTVALAYTNGLGMQSVVKFRWNGNGVELIGNG
;
A
#
# COMPACT_ATOMS: atom_id res chain seq x y z
N MET A 1 45.39 -25.31 -19.02
CA MET A 1 46.13 -24.91 -17.80
C MET A 1 45.11 -24.24 -16.87
N TRP A 2 44.26 -24.99 -16.14
CA TRP A 2 44.38 -25.43 -14.72
C TRP A 2 44.50 -24.23 -13.76
N LEU A 3 43.76 -24.08 -12.64
CA LEU A 3 43.13 -25.04 -11.70
C LEU A 3 42.15 -24.23 -10.77
N ARG A 4 40.89 -24.64 -10.51
CA ARG A 4 40.29 -25.28 -9.27
C ARG A 4 40.59 -24.57 -7.93
N LEU A 5 39.81 -24.57 -6.84
CA LEU A 5 38.58 -25.21 -6.36
C LEU A 5 38.20 -24.47 -5.04
N GLY A 6 36.98 -24.62 -4.52
CA GLY A 6 36.67 -24.30 -3.12
C GLY A 6 35.22 -24.57 -2.71
N VAL A 7 34.90 -25.83 -2.39
CA VAL A 7 33.63 -26.28 -1.80
C VAL A 7 33.82 -26.41 -0.29
N ALA A 8 32.82 -26.02 0.50
CA ALA A 8 32.66 -26.46 1.89
C ALA A 8 31.18 -26.83 2.15
N ALA A 9 30.96 -28.11 2.45
CA ALA A 9 29.76 -28.70 3.05
C ALA A 9 29.83 -28.52 4.59
N ALA A 10 28.88 -28.81 5.48
CA ALA A 10 27.59 -29.52 5.52
C ALA A 10 26.92 -29.18 6.88
N ALA A 11 25.61 -29.46 7.03
CA ALA A 11 25.02 -30.30 8.10
C ALA A 11 23.54 -29.96 8.38
N ALA A 12 22.71 -31.01 8.43
CA ALA A 12 21.30 -31.01 8.81
C ALA A 12 21.11 -31.64 10.20
N ALA A 13 20.08 -31.24 10.96
CA ALA A 13 19.36 -32.10 11.92
C ALA A 13 18.07 -31.41 12.47
N LEU A 14 17.11 -32.27 12.80
CA LEU A 14 15.69 -32.08 13.12
C LEU A 14 15.42 -31.66 14.59
N ALA A 15 14.25 -31.06 14.88
CA ALA A 15 13.45 -31.38 16.07
C ALA A 15 12.00 -30.88 15.94
N ALA A 16 11.07 -31.79 16.26
CA ALA A 16 9.63 -31.55 16.41
C ALA A 16 9.30 -30.92 17.76
N GLY A 17 8.19 -30.19 17.85
CA GLY A 17 7.63 -29.68 19.10
C GLY A 17 6.13 -29.46 19.00
N CYS A 18 5.35 -30.52 19.22
CA CYS A 18 3.93 -30.42 19.58
C CYS A 18 3.85 -29.95 21.04
N SER A 19 3.05 -28.91 21.33
CA SER A 19 2.63 -28.62 22.71
C SER A 19 1.11 -28.61 22.78
N SER A 20 0.59 -29.66 23.42
CA SER A 20 -0.79 -29.80 23.83
C SER A 20 -1.01 -29.03 25.12
N GLY A 21 -2.06 -28.22 25.19
CA GLY A 21 -2.50 -27.56 26.42
C GLY A 21 -4.00 -27.76 26.62
N ASP A 22 -4.40 -28.97 27.02
CA ASP A 22 -5.70 -29.22 27.64
C ASP A 22 -5.54 -29.04 29.15
N SER A 23 -6.17 -28.00 29.69
CA SER A 23 -6.29 -27.80 31.14
C SER A 23 -7.76 -27.90 31.51
N THR A 24 -8.17 -29.12 31.79
CA THR A 24 -9.38 -29.46 32.54
C THR A 24 -9.09 -29.43 34.05
N VAL A 25 -10.18 -29.37 34.84
CA VAL A 25 -10.28 -29.60 36.31
C VAL A 25 -10.02 -28.33 37.15
N ALA A 26 -10.80 -27.94 38.17
CA ALA A 26 -11.70 -28.69 39.02
C ALA A 26 -12.91 -27.85 39.47
N LYS A 27 -14.07 -28.51 39.51
CA LYS A 27 -15.24 -28.10 40.28
C LYS A 27 -14.99 -28.51 41.73
N THR A 28 -14.93 -27.57 42.67
CA THR A 28 -15.06 -27.86 44.10
C THR A 28 -16.33 -27.22 44.62
N PRO A 29 -17.24 -27.96 45.28
CA PRO A 29 -18.48 -27.43 45.84
C PRO A 29 -18.27 -26.97 47.29
N GLN A 30 -18.95 -25.88 47.68
CA GLN A 30 -19.59 -25.61 49.00
C GLN A 30 -19.67 -24.10 49.26
N PRO A 31 -20.53 -23.61 50.19
CA PRO A 31 -21.70 -24.23 50.81
C PRO A 31 -22.97 -23.39 50.58
N THR A 32 -24.12 -24.05 50.70
CA THR A 32 -25.43 -23.39 50.78
C THR A 32 -25.48 -22.54 52.04
N SER A 33 -25.60 -21.21 51.87
CA SER A 33 -26.09 -20.32 52.92
C SER A 33 -27.38 -19.70 52.42
N SER A 34 -28.48 -20.01 53.11
CA SER A 34 -29.81 -19.51 52.81
C SER A 34 -29.83 -17.99 52.98
N ALA A 35 -30.07 -17.26 51.88
CA ALA A 35 -30.40 -15.84 51.91
C ALA A 35 -31.84 -15.65 51.41
N ILE A 36 -32.71 -15.29 52.35
CA ILE A 36 -33.90 -14.43 52.23
C ILE A 36 -34.24 -13.94 50.81
N THR A 37 -35.41 -14.35 50.33
CA THR A 37 -36.05 -13.89 49.10
C THR A 37 -36.43 -12.41 49.19
N THR A 38 -35.74 -11.58 48.42
CA THR A 38 -36.28 -10.31 47.90
C THR A 38 -36.45 -10.48 46.40
N THR A 39 -37.68 -10.37 45.90
CA THR A 39 -37.98 -10.34 44.47
C THR A 39 -37.44 -9.04 43.89
N GLU A 40 -36.28 -9.10 43.23
CA GLU A 40 -35.71 -8.01 42.44
C GLU A 40 -36.03 -8.24 40.96
N ALA A 41 -36.40 -7.18 40.25
CA ALA A 41 -36.71 -7.21 38.82
C ALA A 41 -35.48 -7.67 38.00
N PRO A 42 -35.68 -8.36 36.87
CA PRO A 42 -34.56 -8.83 36.05
C PRO A 42 -33.69 -7.64 35.59
N PRO A 43 -32.35 -7.77 35.67
CA PRO A 43 -31.45 -6.71 35.24
C PRO A 43 -31.62 -6.42 33.74
N PRO A 44 -31.48 -5.15 33.31
CA PRO A 44 -31.53 -4.81 31.89
C PRO A 44 -30.43 -5.53 31.11
N PRO A 45 -30.67 -5.89 29.84
CA PRO A 45 -29.67 -6.56 29.01
C PRO A 45 -28.41 -5.68 28.89
N PRO A 46 -27.22 -6.29 28.86
CA PRO A 46 -25.97 -5.54 28.72
C PRO A 46 -25.98 -4.76 27.40
N PRO A 47 -25.44 -3.53 27.38
CA PRO A 47 -25.35 -2.74 26.15
C PRO A 47 -24.53 -3.49 25.09
N PRO A 48 -24.88 -3.36 23.80
CA PRO A 48 -24.13 -3.99 22.72
C PRO A 48 -22.67 -3.52 22.77
N SER A 49 -21.75 -4.48 22.75
CA SER A 49 -20.32 -4.18 22.71
C SER A 49 -20.00 -3.45 21.40
N THR A 50 -19.63 -2.18 21.48
CA THR A 50 -19.12 -1.43 20.33
C THR A 50 -17.75 -2.00 19.97
N THR A 51 -17.67 -2.80 18.91
CA THR A 51 -16.40 -3.27 18.39
C THR A 51 -15.73 -2.12 17.64
N THR A 52 -14.65 -1.58 18.20
CA THR A 52 -13.78 -0.62 17.48
C THR A 52 -13.21 -1.32 16.24
N PRO A 53 -13.33 -0.72 15.03
CA PRO A 53 -12.70 -1.27 13.83
C PRO A 53 -11.19 -1.49 14.03
N PRO A 54 -10.62 -2.56 13.45
CA PRO A 54 -9.18 -2.77 13.49
C PRO A 54 -8.44 -1.59 12.85
N PRO A 55 -7.21 -1.29 13.30
CA PRO A 55 -6.38 -0.26 12.68
C PRO A 55 -6.22 -0.51 11.17
N PRO A 56 -6.21 0.55 10.34
CA PRO A 56 -5.95 0.41 8.91
C PRO A 56 -4.57 -0.20 8.67
N ASP A 57 -4.48 -1.07 7.66
CA ASP A 57 -3.20 -1.65 7.22
C ASP A 57 -2.34 -0.54 6.60
N PRO A 58 -1.14 -0.25 7.16
CA PRO A 58 -0.24 0.75 6.59
C PRO A 58 0.17 0.42 5.16
N CYS A 59 0.24 -0.86 4.79
CA CYS A 59 0.65 -1.32 3.47
C CYS A 59 -0.52 -1.44 2.48
N ALA A 60 -1.73 -1.01 2.84
CA ALA A 60 -2.82 -0.94 1.88
C ALA A 60 -2.63 0.24 0.92
N VAL A 61 -3.17 0.11 -0.29
CA VAL A 61 -3.21 1.24 -1.23
C VAL A 61 -4.07 2.36 -0.64
N ASN A 62 -3.52 3.56 -0.53
CA ASN A 62 -4.20 4.70 0.06
C ASN A 62 -3.93 6.00 -0.72
N LEU A 63 -4.86 6.38 -1.60
CA LEU A 63 -4.75 7.62 -2.38
C LEU A 63 -5.08 8.89 -1.57
N ALA A 64 -5.62 8.73 -0.36
CA ALA A 64 -5.90 9.82 0.58
C ALA A 64 -4.77 10.01 1.61
N ALA A 65 -3.62 9.37 1.44
CA ALA A 65 -2.49 9.51 2.35
C ALA A 65 -2.01 10.97 2.41
N PRO A 66 -1.79 11.54 3.60
CA PRO A 66 -1.41 12.96 3.73
C PRO A 66 -0.07 13.29 3.05
N THR A 67 0.84 12.31 2.98
CA THR A 67 2.11 12.41 2.25
C THR A 67 1.91 12.79 0.78
N ILE A 68 0.82 12.36 0.15
CA ILE A 68 0.49 12.71 -1.23
C ILE A 68 0.23 14.21 -1.35
N ALA A 69 -0.69 14.75 -0.55
CA ALA A 69 -1.05 16.16 -0.60
C ALA A 69 0.15 17.07 -0.28
N GLN A 70 0.99 16.67 0.68
CA GLN A 70 2.24 17.38 1.01
C GLN A 70 3.20 17.38 -0.18
N THR A 71 3.49 16.20 -0.74
CA THR A 71 4.39 16.05 -1.90
C THR A 71 3.90 16.91 -3.06
N VAL A 72 2.61 16.82 -3.40
CA VAL A 72 2.03 17.55 -4.54
C VAL A 72 2.10 19.07 -4.36
N SER A 73 1.99 19.55 -3.11
CA SER A 73 2.08 20.97 -2.79
C SER A 73 3.51 21.53 -2.92
N GLU A 74 4.53 20.68 -2.79
CA GLU A 74 5.95 21.03 -2.94
C GLU A 74 6.44 20.91 -4.38
N LEU A 75 5.64 20.32 -5.28
CA LEU A 75 6.03 20.14 -6.67
C LEU A 75 6.18 21.49 -7.39
N PRO A 76 7.16 21.60 -8.30
CA PRO A 76 7.20 22.70 -9.25
C PRO A 76 5.89 22.77 -10.04
N ARG A 77 5.46 23.99 -10.35
CA ARG A 77 4.30 24.25 -11.21
C ARG A 77 4.45 23.54 -12.55
N ASP A 78 3.31 23.20 -13.15
CA ASP A 78 3.29 22.60 -14.48
C ASP A 78 4.03 23.50 -15.48
N PRO A 79 5.11 23.01 -16.12
CA PRO A 79 5.91 23.83 -17.03
C PRO A 79 5.15 24.27 -18.29
N ARG A 80 4.06 23.58 -18.66
CA ARG A 80 3.28 23.92 -19.87
C ARG A 80 2.22 24.99 -19.61
N SER A 81 1.57 24.94 -18.44
CA SER A 81 0.44 25.83 -18.12
C SER A 81 0.73 26.85 -17.01
N GLY A 82 1.82 26.68 -16.25
CA GLY A 82 2.13 27.46 -15.04
C GLY A 82 1.20 27.17 -13.85
N GLN A 83 0.27 26.23 -13.99
CA GLN A 83 -0.70 25.91 -12.95
C GLN A 83 -0.04 25.10 -11.82
N ALA A 84 -0.61 25.25 -10.62
CA ALA A 84 -0.34 24.32 -9.54
C ALA A 84 -0.97 22.96 -9.87
N TRP A 85 -0.52 21.91 -9.18
CA TRP A 85 -1.10 20.58 -9.28
C TRP A 85 -2.26 20.41 -8.32
N ASN A 86 -3.27 19.61 -8.72
CA ASN A 86 -4.34 19.20 -7.82
C ASN A 86 -3.80 18.13 -6.86
N PRO A 87 -3.91 18.31 -5.52
CA PRO A 87 -3.43 17.33 -4.54
C PRO A 87 -4.22 16.02 -4.56
N GLU A 88 -5.44 16.01 -5.11
CA GLU A 88 -6.25 14.81 -5.26
C GLU A 88 -5.81 14.01 -6.50
N PRO A 89 -5.31 12.78 -6.33
CA PRO A 89 -4.96 11.92 -7.44
C PRO A 89 -6.19 11.54 -8.27
N VAL A 90 -6.04 11.53 -9.59
CA VAL A 90 -7.09 10.97 -10.49
C VAL A 90 -6.97 9.45 -10.64
N ALA A 91 -5.79 8.90 -10.34
CA ALA A 91 -5.51 7.47 -10.31
C ALA A 91 -4.24 7.22 -9.48
N GLY A 92 -3.99 5.99 -9.08
CA GLY A 92 -2.74 5.62 -8.42
C GLY A 92 -2.79 4.26 -7.76
N ASN A 93 -1.63 3.83 -7.28
CA ASN A 93 -1.43 2.66 -6.43
C ASN A 93 -0.53 2.98 -5.23
N TYR A 94 -0.56 4.22 -4.73
CA TYR A 94 0.29 4.66 -3.60
C TYR A 94 0.20 3.69 -2.44
N ASN A 95 1.37 3.21 -2.03
CA ASN A 95 1.55 2.27 -0.94
C ASN A 95 2.89 2.58 -0.27
N GLU A 96 2.86 2.87 1.03
CA GLU A 96 4.06 3.24 1.78
C GLU A 96 5.04 2.08 1.99
N CYS A 97 4.59 0.83 1.80
CA CYS A 97 5.41 -0.37 1.90
C CYS A 97 5.94 -0.86 0.55
N ALA A 98 5.44 -0.35 -0.58
CA ALA A 98 5.89 -0.78 -1.90
C ALA A 98 7.26 -0.16 -2.25
N GLN A 99 8.12 -0.95 -2.91
CA GLN A 99 9.36 -0.43 -3.48
C GLN A 99 9.10 0.59 -4.58
N LEU A 100 8.03 0.45 -5.36
CA LEU A 100 7.62 1.47 -6.30
C LEU A 100 6.10 1.59 -6.28
N SER A 101 5.61 2.80 -6.05
CA SER A 101 4.21 3.15 -6.24
C SER A 101 4.09 4.50 -6.95
N ALA A 102 2.93 4.78 -7.52
CA ALA A 102 2.70 6.03 -8.22
C ALA A 102 1.28 6.55 -8.02
N ILE A 103 1.14 7.85 -8.21
CA ILE A 103 -0.14 8.53 -8.38
C ILE A 103 -0.11 9.32 -9.68
N ILE A 104 -1.29 9.53 -10.27
CA ILE A 104 -1.49 10.45 -11.37
C ILE A 104 -2.21 11.67 -10.83
N ILE A 105 -1.61 12.82 -11.03
CA ILE A 105 -2.19 14.13 -10.69
C ILE A 105 -2.46 14.92 -11.97
N LYS A 106 -3.40 15.85 -11.89
CA LYS A 106 -3.72 16.78 -12.97
C LYS A 106 -3.42 18.21 -12.58
N ALA A 107 -3.15 19.06 -13.58
CA ALA A 107 -3.08 20.49 -13.39
C ALA A 107 -4.41 21.01 -12.77
N ASN A 108 -4.30 21.96 -11.85
CA ASN A 108 -5.46 22.53 -11.15
C ASN A 108 -6.19 23.54 -12.05
N THR A 109 -6.94 23.02 -13.02
CA THR A 109 -7.68 23.79 -14.03
C THR A 109 -8.99 23.09 -14.42
N ASN A 110 -9.92 23.84 -15.02
CA ASN A 110 -11.19 23.36 -15.57
C ASN A 110 -11.11 23.06 -17.07
N ALA A 111 -9.92 22.99 -17.66
CA ALA A 111 -9.74 22.61 -19.06
C ALA A 111 -10.24 21.18 -19.33
N ASP A 112 -10.78 20.92 -20.52
CA ASP A 112 -11.30 19.60 -20.90
C ASP A 112 -10.22 18.50 -20.85
N ASN A 113 -8.98 18.86 -21.21
CA ASN A 113 -7.82 17.97 -21.21
C ASN A 113 -6.68 18.62 -20.39
N PRO A 114 -6.75 18.57 -19.05
CA PRO A 114 -5.71 19.13 -18.22
C PRO A 114 -4.43 18.31 -18.36
N ASN A 115 -3.27 18.96 -18.25
CA ASN A 115 -1.99 18.25 -18.21
C ASN A 115 -1.96 17.31 -16.99
N THR A 116 -1.48 16.09 -17.21
CA THR A 116 -1.31 15.10 -16.15
C THR A 116 0.15 14.80 -15.92
N ARG A 117 0.49 14.39 -14.69
CA ARG A 117 1.83 13.95 -14.30
C ARG A 117 1.74 12.74 -13.39
N ALA A 118 2.59 11.75 -13.61
CA ALA A 118 2.82 10.68 -12.66
C ALA A 118 3.85 11.10 -11.61
N VAL A 119 3.53 10.90 -10.34
CA VAL A 119 4.42 11.14 -9.20
C VAL A 119 4.72 9.78 -8.58
N MET A 120 6.01 9.43 -8.49
CA MET A 120 6.45 8.11 -8.04
C MET A 120 7.05 8.18 -6.65
N PHE A 121 6.87 7.09 -5.90
CA PHE A 121 7.30 6.93 -4.53
C PHE A 121 8.05 5.62 -4.34
N HIS A 122 9.10 5.65 -3.54
CA HIS A 122 9.83 4.48 -3.05
C HIS A 122 9.64 4.39 -1.54
N LEU A 123 9.00 3.32 -1.06
CA LEU A 123 8.70 3.11 0.36
C LEU A 123 8.00 4.34 0.98
N GLY A 124 6.96 4.83 0.29
CA GLY A 124 6.16 5.99 0.69
C GLY A 124 6.82 7.36 0.48
N LYS A 125 8.09 7.42 0.07
CA LYS A 125 8.84 8.67 -0.12
C LYS A 125 8.90 9.09 -1.58
N TYR A 126 8.66 10.37 -1.84
CA TYR A 126 8.73 10.92 -3.19
C TYR A 126 10.12 10.75 -3.82
N ILE A 127 10.15 10.40 -5.10
CA ILE A 127 11.36 10.27 -5.90
C ILE A 127 11.49 11.53 -6.80
N PRO A 128 12.35 12.51 -6.45
CA PRO A 128 12.43 13.78 -7.17
C PRO A 128 13.23 13.70 -8.48
N THR A 129 14.13 12.73 -8.61
CA THR A 129 15.07 12.59 -9.73
C THR A 129 15.22 11.12 -10.13
N GLY A 130 15.79 10.87 -11.31
CA GLY A 130 15.94 9.49 -11.80
C GLY A 130 14.61 8.83 -12.17
N VAL A 131 13.62 9.65 -12.53
CA VAL A 131 12.35 9.21 -13.14
C VAL A 131 12.32 9.78 -14.57
N PRO A 132 12.02 8.95 -15.59
CA PRO A 132 11.80 9.45 -16.95
C PRO A 132 10.65 10.48 -17.01
N ASP A 133 10.44 11.11 -18.18
CA ASP A 133 9.30 12.02 -18.34
C ASP A 133 7.99 11.28 -18.00
N THR A 134 7.21 11.88 -17.11
CA THR A 134 6.01 11.33 -16.48
C THR A 134 4.75 12.11 -16.84
N TYR A 135 4.81 12.99 -17.85
CA TYR A 135 3.64 13.72 -18.31
C TYR A 135 2.75 12.89 -19.25
N GLY A 136 1.43 13.14 -19.22
CA GLY A 136 0.47 12.58 -20.17
C GLY A 136 -0.09 11.20 -19.82
N PHE A 137 0.35 10.60 -18.71
CA PHE A 137 -0.27 9.38 -18.18
C PHE A 137 -1.63 9.69 -17.55
N THR A 138 -2.61 8.82 -17.76
CA THR A 138 -4.00 9.01 -17.33
C THR A 138 -4.45 7.96 -16.31
N GLY A 139 -3.66 6.91 -16.09
CA GLY A 139 -4.01 5.86 -15.16
C GLY A 139 -2.82 5.00 -14.73
N VAL A 140 -3.08 4.13 -13.76
CA VAL A 140 -2.18 3.05 -13.33
C VAL A 140 -2.91 1.73 -13.59
N ASP A 141 -2.26 0.83 -14.33
CA ASP A 141 -2.75 -0.53 -14.50
C ASP A 141 -2.27 -1.40 -13.33
N THR A 142 -3.16 -1.61 -12.36
CA THR A 142 -2.86 -2.39 -11.16
C THR A 142 -2.70 -3.88 -11.43
N THR A 143 -3.21 -4.39 -12.55
CA THR A 143 -3.06 -5.81 -12.93
C THR A 143 -1.66 -6.13 -13.46
N GLN A 144 -0.99 -5.11 -13.98
CA GLN A 144 0.38 -5.18 -14.49
C GLN A 144 1.41 -4.52 -13.56
N SER A 145 0.97 -4.01 -12.41
CA SER A 145 1.84 -3.43 -11.39
C SER A 145 2.15 -4.45 -10.29
N THR A 146 3.35 -4.38 -9.73
CA THR A 146 3.85 -5.22 -8.63
C THR A 146 4.40 -4.32 -7.53
N GLY A 147 5.05 -4.90 -6.51
CA GLY A 147 5.66 -4.13 -5.43
C GLY A 147 6.83 -3.24 -5.87
N ASP A 148 7.50 -3.56 -6.98
CA ASP A 148 8.68 -2.85 -7.52
C ASP A 148 8.45 -2.27 -8.93
N THR A 149 7.31 -2.57 -9.55
CA THR A 149 6.96 -2.17 -10.92
C THR A 149 5.63 -1.45 -10.95
N VAL A 150 5.58 -0.31 -11.64
CA VAL A 150 4.35 0.45 -11.90
C VAL A 150 4.09 0.47 -13.40
N ALA A 151 2.89 0.06 -13.79
CA ALA A 151 2.41 0.14 -15.16
C ALA A 151 1.52 1.38 -15.32
N LEU A 152 1.98 2.36 -16.11
CA LEU A 152 1.25 3.60 -16.37
C LEU A 152 0.53 3.55 -17.70
N ALA A 153 -0.76 3.87 -17.70
CA ALA A 153 -1.59 3.95 -18.89
C ALA A 153 -1.61 5.38 -19.46
N TYR A 154 -1.60 5.48 -20.79
CA TYR A 154 -1.78 6.73 -21.52
C TYR A 154 -2.57 6.48 -22.81
N THR A 155 -3.16 7.54 -23.36
CA THR A 155 -3.80 7.49 -24.67
C THR A 155 -2.79 7.90 -25.74
N ASN A 156 -2.52 7.02 -26.71
CA ASN A 156 -1.59 7.31 -27.79
C ASN A 156 -2.22 8.20 -28.88
N GLY A 157 -1.42 8.61 -29.88
CA GLY A 157 -1.87 9.52 -30.94
C GLY A 157 -3.01 8.97 -31.84
N LEU A 158 -3.35 7.68 -31.71
CA LEU A 158 -4.45 7.03 -32.41
C LEU A 158 -5.72 6.91 -31.54
N GLY A 159 -5.70 7.48 -30.33
CA GLY A 159 -6.82 7.39 -29.38
C GLY A 159 -6.92 6.06 -28.65
N MET A 160 -5.91 5.19 -28.74
CA MET A 160 -5.90 3.89 -28.07
C MET A 160 -5.16 3.97 -26.75
N GLN A 161 -5.62 3.20 -25.76
CA GLN A 161 -4.89 3.02 -24.50
C GLN A 161 -3.62 2.22 -24.74
N SER A 162 -2.52 2.66 -24.13
CA SER A 162 -1.22 2.01 -24.16
C SER A 162 -0.61 2.06 -22.78
N VAL A 163 0.27 1.09 -22.47
CA VAL A 163 0.85 0.95 -21.14
C VAL A 163 2.38 0.99 -21.22
N VAL A 164 2.99 1.75 -20.33
CA VAL A 164 4.45 1.80 -20.12
C VAL A 164 4.77 1.31 -18.73
N LYS A 165 5.77 0.44 -18.60
CA LYS A 165 6.18 -0.10 -17.31
C LYS A 165 7.46 0.55 -16.82
N PHE A 166 7.45 0.90 -15.55
CA PHE A 166 8.57 1.46 -14.81
C PHE A 166 8.92 0.55 -13.65
N ARG A 167 10.21 0.32 -13.40
CA ARG A 167 10.70 -0.54 -12.33
C ARG A 167 11.70 0.20 -11.46
N TRP A 168 11.72 -0.12 -10.17
CA TRP A 168 12.80 0.26 -9.26
C TRP A 168 14.01 -0.67 -9.42
N ASN A 169 15.18 -0.13 -9.73
CA ASN A 169 16.40 -0.93 -9.95
C ASN A 169 17.39 -0.94 -8.78
N GLY A 170 16.99 -0.39 -7.63
CA GLY A 170 17.84 -0.24 -6.44
C GLY A 170 18.34 1.19 -6.23
N ASN A 171 18.52 1.96 -7.31
CA ASN A 171 19.01 3.35 -7.25
C ASN A 171 18.00 4.37 -7.78
N GLY A 172 17.11 3.97 -8.68
CA GLY A 172 16.15 4.86 -9.31
C GLY A 172 15.10 4.10 -10.09
N VAL A 173 14.32 4.85 -10.87
CA VAL A 173 13.27 4.29 -11.71
C VAL A 173 13.79 4.15 -13.14
N GLU A 174 13.61 2.97 -13.71
CA GLU A 174 13.94 2.70 -15.11
C GLU A 174 12.68 2.30 -15.90
N LEU A 175 12.65 2.67 -17.17
CA LEU A 175 11.62 2.22 -18.10
C LEU A 175 12.00 0.83 -18.61
N ILE A 176 11.11 -0.15 -18.43
CA ILE A 176 11.38 -1.56 -18.77
C ILE A 176 10.59 -2.06 -19.99
N GLY A 177 9.74 -1.22 -20.59
CA GLY A 177 9.09 -1.48 -21.86
C GLY A 177 7.62 -1.11 -21.90
N ASN A 178 7.04 -1.20 -23.10
CA ASN A 178 5.63 -0.98 -23.35
C ASN A 178 4.93 -2.34 -23.43
N GLY A 179 3.74 -2.44 -22.81
CA GLY A 179 2.87 -3.61 -22.91
C GLY A 179 2.06 -3.62 -24.19
#